data_AF-A0A0H5NDZ8-F1
#
_entry.id   AF-A0A0H5NDZ8-F1
#
_cell.length_a   1.000
_cell.length_b   1.000
_cell.length_c   1.000
_cell.angle_alpha   90.00
_cell.angle_beta   90.00
_cell.angle_gamma   90.00
#
_symmetry.space_group_name_H-M   'P 1'
#
loop_
_entity.id
_entity.type
_entity.pdbx_description
1 polymer ?
#
loop_
_entity_poly.entity_id
_entity_poly.type
_entity_poly.pdbx_seq_one_letter_code
_entity_poly.pdbx_strand_id
1 'polypeptide(L)'
;MTLHYIGVGDVAARLGKSRSTINGWIADRKLPPPNAQIGPKIIGWLPELIDQPDSWPTAVHNTVRYLSAPELAERIGVQRTTLNRYKLPVEDALIGDVRGWLAQTVDDWNARRPGKRVPRDQEDWNLPPALQGRR
;
A
#
# COMPACT_ATOMS: atom_id res chain seq x y z
N MET A 1 10.49 -5.08 -4.16
CA MET A 1 9.48 -6.10 -3.80
C MET A 1 8.21 -5.36 -3.45
N THR A 2 7.19 -5.44 -4.32
CA THR A 2 5.86 -4.89 -4.03
C THR A 2 5.13 -5.85 -3.11
N LEU A 3 4.62 -5.36 -1.99
CA LEU A 3 3.86 -6.19 -1.06
C LEU A 3 2.42 -6.29 -1.57
N HIS A 4 2.00 -7.52 -1.85
CA HIS A 4 0.63 -7.82 -2.26
C HIS A 4 -0.21 -8.13 -1.04
N TYR A 5 -1.19 -7.28 -0.81
CA TYR A 5 -2.17 -7.39 0.26
C TYR A 5 -3.53 -7.70 -0.35
N ILE A 6 -4.33 -8.46 0.39
CA ILE A 6 -5.70 -8.79 0.04
C ILE A 6 -6.67 -7.91 0.84
N GLY A 7 -7.63 -7.32 0.15
CA GLY A 7 -8.66 -6.49 0.79
C GLY A 7 -9.74 -7.33 1.43
N VAL A 8 -10.66 -6.69 2.16
CA VAL A 8 -11.83 -7.34 2.81
C VAL A 8 -12.62 -8.24 1.85
N GLY A 9 -12.73 -7.84 0.58
CA GLY A 9 -13.42 -8.61 -0.46
C GLY A 9 -12.74 -9.93 -0.78
N ASP A 10 -11.42 -9.91 -0.97
CA ASP A 10 -10.61 -11.08 -1.26
C ASP A 10 -10.47 -12.00 -0.05
N VAL A 11 -10.36 -11.42 1.15
CA VAL A 11 -10.41 -12.17 2.42
C VAL A 11 -11.72 -12.96 2.52
N ALA A 12 -12.85 -12.31 2.20
CA ALA A 12 -14.16 -12.94 2.19
C ALA A 12 -14.22 -14.08 1.17
N ALA A 13 -13.71 -13.86 -0.04
CA ALA A 13 -13.66 -14.86 -1.10
C ALA A 13 -12.80 -16.09 -0.69
N ARG A 14 -11.62 -15.85 -0.12
CA ARG A 14 -10.72 -16.91 0.37
C ARG A 14 -11.32 -17.75 1.48
N LEU A 15 -11.96 -17.10 2.46
CA LEU A 15 -12.59 -17.77 3.59
C LEU A 15 -13.97 -18.37 3.25
N GLY A 16 -14.45 -18.18 2.01
CA GLY A 16 -15.79 -18.60 1.59
C GLY A 16 -16.90 -17.92 2.41
N LYS A 17 -16.68 -16.68 2.87
CA LYS A 17 -17.62 -15.90 3.69
C LYS A 17 -18.12 -14.68 2.94
N SER A 18 -19.20 -14.07 3.45
CA SER A 18 -19.67 -12.79 2.92
C SER A 18 -18.80 -11.63 3.40
N ARG A 19 -18.70 -10.55 2.60
CA ARG A 19 -18.03 -9.31 3.02
C ARG A 19 -18.61 -8.74 4.31
N SER A 20 -19.93 -8.85 4.50
CA SER A 20 -20.60 -8.41 5.74
C SER A 20 -20.17 -9.22 6.96
N THR A 21 -19.93 -10.53 6.80
CA THR A 21 -19.38 -11.39 7.86
C THR A 21 -17.98 -10.95 8.24
N ILE A 22 -17.11 -10.68 7.26
CA ILE A 22 -15.75 -10.19 7.51
C ILE A 22 -15.79 -8.82 8.18
N ASN A 23 -16.67 -7.90 7.75
CA ASN A 23 -16.86 -6.62 8.44
C ASN A 23 -17.31 -6.79 9.89
N GLY A 24 -18.21 -7.74 10.17
CA GLY A 24 -18.58 -8.11 11.53
C GLY A 24 -17.40 -8.66 12.33
N TRP A 25 -16.57 -9.50 11.73
CA TRP A 25 -15.37 -10.04 12.38
C TRP A 25 -14.32 -8.98 12.68
N ILE A 26 -14.20 -7.94 11.84
CA ILE A 26 -13.34 -6.78 12.12
C ILE A 26 -13.86 -6.00 13.34
N ALA A 27 -15.17 -5.78 13.41
CA ALA A 27 -15.80 -5.10 14.55
C ALA A 27 -15.67 -5.92 15.85
N ASP A 28 -15.86 -7.23 15.76
CA ASP A 28 -15.69 -8.19 16.87
C ASP A 28 -14.21 -8.46 17.22
N ARG A 29 -13.25 -7.91 16.47
CA ARG A 29 -11.80 -8.20 16.59
C ARG A 29 -11.45 -9.69 16.52
N LYS A 30 -12.22 -10.47 15.77
CA LYS A 30 -11.96 -11.89 15.49
C LYS A 30 -10.89 -12.09 14.43
N LEU A 31 -10.70 -11.10 13.56
CA LEU A 31 -9.61 -11.07 12.60
C LEU A 31 -8.37 -10.40 13.21
N PRO A 32 -7.17 -10.83 12.80
CA PRO A 32 -5.96 -10.14 13.18
C PRO A 32 -5.98 -8.70 12.66
N PRO A 33 -5.23 -7.77 13.28
CA PRO A 33 -5.16 -6.39 12.81
C PRO A 33 -4.71 -6.33 11.33
N PRO A 34 -5.10 -5.31 10.56
CA PRO A 34 -4.65 -5.19 9.17
C PRO A 34 -3.14 -4.92 9.11
N ASN A 35 -2.43 -5.62 8.22
CA ASN A 35 -1.00 -5.39 7.99
C ASN A 35 -0.74 -4.07 7.23
N ALA A 36 -1.67 -3.72 6.34
CA ALA A 36 -1.59 -2.53 5.51
C ALA A 36 -2.91 -1.74 5.55
N GLN A 37 -2.78 -0.42 5.54
CA GLN A 37 -3.91 0.49 5.37
C GLN A 37 -3.57 1.52 4.30
N ILE A 38 -4.35 1.57 3.22
CA ILE A 38 -4.27 2.60 2.18
C ILE A 38 -5.38 3.64 2.44
N GLY A 39 -4.99 4.83 2.89
CA GLY A 39 -5.92 5.89 3.25
C GLY A 39 -6.91 5.49 4.37
N PRO A 40 -8.06 6.19 4.49
CA PRO A 40 -8.96 6.00 5.63
C PRO A 40 -9.81 4.73 5.57
N LYS A 41 -10.04 4.17 4.36
CA LYS A 41 -11.08 3.14 4.13
C LYS A 41 -10.52 1.79 3.67
N ILE A 42 -9.32 1.76 3.09
CA ILE A 42 -8.81 0.55 2.47
C ILE A 42 -7.84 -0.11 3.44
N ILE A 43 -8.18 -1.31 3.87
CA ILE A 43 -7.37 -2.13 4.74
C ILE A 43 -7.06 -3.45 4.03
N GLY A 44 -5.87 -3.98 4.29
CA GLY A 44 -5.37 -5.17 3.64
C GLY A 44 -4.59 -6.05 4.59
N TRP A 45 -4.69 -7.35 4.34
CA TRP A 45 -3.96 -8.39 5.06
C TRP A 45 -3.03 -9.11 4.09
N LEU A 46 -1.99 -9.75 4.62
CA LEU A 46 -1.18 -10.64 3.81
C LEU A 46 -1.98 -11.90 3.47
N PRO A 47 -1.90 -12.42 2.22
CA PRO A 47 -2.62 -13.64 1.83
C PRO A 47 -2.24 -14.83 2.71
N GLU A 48 -0.95 -15.00 2.98
CA GLU A 48 -0.38 -16.04 3.85
C GLU A 48 -1.02 -16.08 5.25
N LEU A 49 -1.36 -14.90 5.80
CA LEU A 49 -1.95 -14.79 7.13
C LEU A 49 -3.40 -15.27 7.14
N ILE A 50 -4.15 -14.99 6.07
CA ILE A 50 -5.56 -15.40 5.97
C ILE A 50 -5.69 -16.89 5.72
N ASP A 51 -4.74 -17.46 4.98
CA ASP A 51 -4.68 -18.89 4.70
C ASP A 51 -4.31 -19.73 5.96
N GLN A 52 -3.86 -19.09 7.06
CA GLN A 52 -3.43 -19.73 8.32
C GLN A 52 -4.23 -19.24 9.55
N PRO A 53 -5.45 -19.77 9.78
CA PRO A 53 -6.32 -19.33 10.86
C PRO A 53 -5.77 -19.56 12.28
N ASP A 54 -5.00 -20.62 12.47
CA ASP A 54 -4.38 -20.94 13.77
C ASP A 54 -3.34 -19.90 14.21
N SER A 55 -2.79 -19.13 13.26
CA SER A 55 -1.75 -18.13 13.50
C SER A 55 -2.30 -16.73 13.85
N TRP A 56 -3.61 -16.48 13.70
CA TRP A 56 -4.25 -15.18 13.94
C TRP A 56 -4.05 -14.60 15.36
N PRO A 57 -4.19 -15.35 16.47
CA PRO A 57 -4.12 -14.78 17.82
C PRO A 57 -2.70 -14.37 18.24
N THR A 58 -1.67 -14.90 17.58
CA THR A 58 -0.25 -14.59 17.88
C THR A 58 0.34 -13.55 16.92
N ALA A 59 -0.41 -13.20 15.86
CA ALA A 59 0.04 -12.27 14.86
C ALA A 59 -0.04 -10.82 15.38
N VAL A 60 0.99 -10.41 16.13
CA VAL A 60 1.27 -9.01 16.45
C VAL A 60 2.02 -8.39 15.29
N HIS A 61 1.31 -7.63 14.47
CA HIS A 61 1.90 -6.86 13.38
C HIS A 61 1.51 -5.40 13.45
N ASN A 62 2.48 -4.55 13.15
CA ASN A 62 2.27 -3.12 13.05
C ASN A 62 1.52 -2.81 11.74
N THR A 63 0.45 -2.03 11.81
CA THR A 63 -0.28 -1.60 10.63
C THR A 63 0.52 -0.51 9.90
N VAL A 64 1.02 -0.84 8.71
CA VAL A 64 1.72 0.15 7.88
C VAL A 64 0.70 0.99 7.14
N ARG A 65 0.78 2.31 7.33
CA ARG A 65 -0.07 3.28 6.63
C ARG A 65 0.58 3.71 5.32
N TYR A 66 -0.10 3.39 4.23
CA TYR A 66 0.23 3.78 2.87
C TYR A 66 -0.70 4.91 2.43
N LEU A 67 -0.15 5.83 1.65
CA LEU A 67 -0.89 6.91 1.00
C LEU A 67 -1.58 6.38 -0.25
N SER A 68 -2.84 6.77 -0.42
CA SER A 68 -3.58 6.56 -1.65
C SER A 68 -3.20 7.58 -2.72
N ALA A 69 -3.54 7.33 -3.99
CA ALA A 69 -3.31 8.28 -5.08
C ALA A 69 -3.83 9.71 -4.81
N PRO A 70 -5.05 9.94 -4.26
CA PRO A 70 -5.49 11.29 -3.91
C PRO A 70 -4.64 11.90 -2.78
N GLU A 71 -4.32 11.16 -1.72
CA GLU A 71 -3.48 11.67 -0.62
C GLU A 71 -2.05 11.99 -1.09
N LEU A 72 -1.52 11.19 -2.01
CA LEU A 72 -0.25 11.47 -2.67
C LEU A 72 -0.31 12.80 -3.42
N ALA A 73 -1.38 13.05 -4.18
CA ALA A 73 -1.59 14.31 -4.90
C ALA A 73 -1.67 15.50 -3.92
N GLU A 74 -2.44 15.36 -2.85
CA GLU A 74 -2.56 16.38 -1.80
C GLU A 74 -1.21 16.67 -1.12
N ARG A 75 -0.43 15.62 -0.81
CA ARG A 75 0.89 15.74 -0.17
C ARG A 75 1.89 16.51 -1.01
N ILE A 76 1.87 16.33 -2.33
CA ILE A 76 2.76 17.04 -3.25
C ILE A 76 2.18 18.39 -3.72
N GLY A 77 0.95 18.71 -3.31
CA GLY A 77 0.26 19.95 -3.66
C GLY A 77 -0.16 20.03 -5.13
N VAL A 78 -0.47 18.91 -5.78
CA VAL A 78 -0.97 18.88 -7.17
C VAL A 78 -2.38 18.32 -7.23
N GLN A 79 -3.12 18.66 -8.28
CA GLN A 79 -4.43 18.06 -8.51
C GLN A 79 -4.31 16.60 -8.93
N ARG A 80 -5.26 15.76 -8.50
CA ARG A 80 -5.35 14.34 -8.88
C ARG A 80 -5.36 14.13 -10.40
N THR A 81 -5.98 15.03 -11.16
CA THR A 81 -6.00 15.02 -12.62
C THR A 81 -4.62 15.24 -13.23
N THR A 82 -3.81 16.08 -12.60
CA THR A 82 -2.41 16.32 -13.00
C THR A 82 -1.54 15.15 -12.60
N LEU A 83 -1.81 14.53 -11.44
CA LEU A 83 -1.12 13.33 -10.99
C LEU A 83 -1.24 12.19 -12.01
N ASN A 84 -2.41 12.00 -12.62
CA ASN A 84 -2.63 10.96 -13.61
C ASN A 84 -1.79 11.13 -14.90
N ARG A 85 -1.25 12.33 -15.13
CA ARG A 85 -0.34 12.60 -16.27
C ARG A 85 1.12 12.32 -15.93
N TYR A 86 1.45 12.16 -14.64
CA TYR A 86 2.81 11.86 -14.22
C TYR A 86 3.07 10.36 -14.21
N LYS A 87 4.32 9.99 -14.50
CA LYS A 87 4.81 8.64 -14.21
C LYS A 87 4.97 8.53 -12.69
N LEU A 88 4.00 7.87 -12.06
CA LEU A 88 4.02 7.57 -10.64
C LEU A 88 5.19 6.64 -10.31
N PRO A 89 5.75 6.74 -9.08
CA PRO A 89 6.74 5.79 -8.62
C PRO A 89 6.10 4.39 -8.46
N VAL A 90 6.95 3.37 -8.41
CA VAL A 90 6.55 1.99 -8.10
C VAL A 90 5.75 1.97 -6.80
N GLU A 91 4.63 1.25 -6.81
CA GLU A 91 3.83 1.01 -5.61
C GLU A 91 4.58 0.15 -4.58
N ASP A 92 4.58 0.63 -3.32
CA ASP A 92 5.13 -0.12 -2.19
C ASP A 92 4.15 -1.24 -1.76
N ALA A 93 2.86 -0.95 -1.85
CA ALA A 93 1.78 -1.85 -1.47
C ALA A 93 0.67 -1.87 -2.53
N LEU A 94 0.13 -3.06 -2.78
CA LEU A 94 -1.01 -3.27 -3.66
C LEU A 94 -2.10 -4.00 -2.87
N ILE A 95 -3.23 -3.34 -2.60
CA ILE A 95 -4.42 -3.95 -1.97
C ILE A 95 -5.49 -4.13 -3.05
N GLY A 96 -5.65 -5.35 -3.56
CA GLY A 96 -6.50 -5.61 -4.72
C GLY A 96 -6.03 -4.78 -5.92
N ASP A 97 -6.91 -3.95 -6.49
CA ASP A 97 -6.56 -3.00 -7.57
C ASP A 97 -5.99 -1.66 -7.07
N VAL A 98 -6.01 -1.42 -5.75
CA VAL A 98 -5.62 -0.12 -5.20
C VAL A 98 -4.15 -0.10 -4.83
N ARG A 99 -3.45 0.86 -5.43
CA ARG A 99 -2.02 1.13 -5.19
C ARG A 99 -1.82 2.04 -3.99
N GLY A 100 -0.82 1.69 -3.18
CA GLY A 100 -0.40 2.41 -1.99
C GLY A 100 1.08 2.73 -2.02
N TRP A 101 1.42 3.94 -1.59
CA TRP A 101 2.80 4.42 -1.50
C TRP A 101 3.16 4.80 -0.08
N LEU A 102 4.40 4.55 0.34
CA LEU A 102 4.87 5.06 1.63
C LEU A 102 5.06 6.58 1.56
N ALA A 103 4.81 7.27 2.68
CA ALA A 103 5.05 8.70 2.77
C ALA A 103 6.50 9.07 2.43
N GLN A 104 7.45 8.22 2.81
CA GLN A 104 8.87 8.38 2.50
C GLN A 104 9.14 8.23 1.00
N THR A 105 8.55 7.23 0.33
CA THR A 105 8.66 7.03 -1.13
C THR A 105 8.12 8.24 -1.89
N VAL A 106 6.97 8.77 -1.46
CA VAL A 106 6.37 9.97 -2.08
C VAL A 106 7.25 11.20 -1.89
N ASP A 107 7.82 11.39 -0.70
CA ASP A 107 8.66 12.54 -0.39
C ASP A 107 9.97 12.52 -1.21
N ASP A 108 10.63 11.36 -1.27
CA ASP A 108 11.85 11.16 -2.05
C ASP A 108 11.59 11.34 -3.56
N TRP A 109 10.49 10.80 -4.06
CA TRP A 109 10.03 11.02 -5.44
C TRP A 109 9.76 12.50 -5.71
N ASN A 110 9.07 13.20 -4.81
CA ASN A 110 8.73 14.61 -4.99
C ASN A 110 9.99 15.50 -4.97
N ALA A 111 10.98 15.16 -4.14
CA ALA A 111 12.26 15.85 -4.08
C ALA A 111 13.07 15.70 -5.39
N ARG A 112 12.99 14.53 -6.03
CA ARG A 112 13.76 14.16 -7.23
C ARG A 112 12.97 14.26 -8.54
N ARG A 113 11.74 14.80 -8.51
CA ARG A 113 10.84 14.80 -9.68
C ARG A 113 11.42 15.60 -10.87
N PRO A 114 11.31 15.09 -12.12
CA PRO A 114 11.83 15.76 -13.32
C PRO A 114 11.11 17.10 -13.53
N GLY A 115 11.84 18.19 -13.32
CA GLY A 115 11.31 19.57 -13.31
C GLY A 115 11.98 20.43 -12.23
N LYS A 116 12.47 19.79 -11.15
CA LYS A 116 13.61 20.30 -10.39
C LYS A 116 14.85 19.64 -10.98
N ARG A 117 15.92 20.40 -11.21
CA ARG A 117 17.16 19.93 -11.86
C ARG A 117 17.64 18.59 -11.26
N VAL A 118 17.44 17.49 -11.96
CA VAL A 118 18.01 16.17 -11.60
C VAL A 118 19.31 15.97 -12.38
N PRO A 119 20.41 15.52 -11.73
CA PRO A 119 21.65 15.17 -12.41
C PRO A 119 21.44 14.06 -13.46
N ARG A 120 22.15 14.18 -14.57
CA ARG A 120 22.04 13.34 -15.78
C ARG A 120 22.33 11.84 -15.54
N ASP A 121 22.91 11.46 -14.41
CA ASP A 121 23.39 10.08 -14.14
C ASP A 121 22.33 9.12 -13.60
N GLN A 122 21.12 9.60 -13.34
CA GLN A 122 20.08 8.81 -12.71
C GLN A 122 19.04 8.48 -13.79
N GLU A 123 19.21 7.38 -14.51
CA GLU A 123 18.33 6.97 -15.63
C GLU A 123 17.55 5.67 -15.35
N ASP A 124 17.76 5.05 -14.19
CA ASP A 124 17.15 3.77 -13.81
C ASP A 124 16.12 3.95 -12.67
N TRP A 125 14.87 4.26 -13.04
CA TRP A 125 13.87 4.84 -12.12
C TRP A 125 12.69 3.94 -11.75
N ASN A 126 12.80 2.62 -11.94
CA ASN A 126 11.70 1.70 -11.62
C ASN A 126 11.96 0.80 -10.41
N LEU A 127 12.74 1.27 -9.43
CA LEU A 127 13.13 0.45 -8.27
C LEU A 127 12.58 1.02 -6.94
N PRO A 128 11.95 0.19 -6.08
CA PRO A 128 11.52 0.59 -4.75
C PRO A 128 12.72 0.94 -3.85
N PRO A 129 12.53 1.78 -2.81
CA PRO A 129 13.61 2.24 -1.93
C PRO A 129 14.38 1.10 -1.22
N ALA A 130 13.76 -0.07 -1.05
CA ALA A 130 14.43 -1.27 -0.52
C ALA A 130 15.52 -1.86 -1.46
N LEU A 131 15.60 -1.41 -2.71
CA LEU A 131 16.58 -1.84 -3.71
C LEU A 131 17.53 -0.71 -4.14
N GLN A 132 17.44 0.49 -3.54
CA GLN A 132 18.25 1.66 -3.92
C GLN A 132 19.61 1.74 -3.21
N GLY A 133 20.10 0.64 -2.64
CA GLY A 133 21.39 0.62 -1.93
C GLY A 133 22.05 -0.75 -1.87
N ARG A 134 22.83 -1.09 -2.89
CA ARG A 134 24.15 -1.72 -2.74
C ARG A 134 25.02 -1.37 -3.94
N ARG A 135 25.75 -0.26 -3.86
CA ARG A 135 27.13 -0.13 -4.35
C ARG A 135 27.79 1.08 -3.72
#